data_AF-A0AA92QX54-F1
#
_entry.id   AF-A0AA92QX54-F1
#
_cell.length_a   1.000
_cell.length_b   1.000
_cell.length_c   1.000
_cell.angle_alpha   90.00
_cell.angle_beta   90.00
_cell.angle_gamma   90.00
#
_symmetry.space_group_name_H-M   'P 1'
#
loop_
_entity.id
_entity.type
_entity.pdbx_description
1 polymer ?
#
loop_
_entity_poly.entity_id
_entity_poly.type
_entity_poly.pdbx_seq_one_letter_code
_entity_poly.pdbx_strand_id
1 'polypeptide(L)' 'MNTDINNTAFVYSVNMLRLLLKMQLITQEEYERILQISAAHYGTEKIYV' A
#
# COMPACT_ATOMS: atom_id res chain seq x y z
N MET A 1 -8.40 -16.97 -8.42
CA MET A 1 -6.97 -17.34 -8.29
C MET A 1 -6.04 -16.13 -8.14
N ASN A 2 -6.36 -14.95 -8.67
CA ASN A 2 -5.47 -13.77 -8.56
C ASN A 2 -5.67 -12.90 -7.31
N THR A 3 -6.74 -13.08 -6.54
CA THR A 3 -7.03 -12.25 -5.37
C THR A 3 -5.99 -12.42 -4.27
N ASP A 4 -5.57 -13.64 -3.95
CA ASP A 4 -4.54 -13.89 -2.93
C ASP A 4 -3.17 -13.32 -3.33
N ILE A 5 -2.86 -13.38 -4.63
CA ILE A 5 -1.64 -12.79 -5.20
C ILE A 5 -1.69 -11.26 -5.08
N ASN A 6 -2.80 -10.64 -5.47
CA ASN A 6 -2.97 -9.19 -5.38
C ASN A 6 -2.95 -8.69 -3.93
N ASN A 7 -3.59 -9.41 -3.02
CA ASN A 7 -3.58 -9.10 -1.59
C ASN A 7 -2.15 -9.16 -1.04
N THR A 8 -1.40 -10.21 -1.37
CA THR A 8 -0.01 -10.38 -0.94
C THR A 8 0.87 -9.27 -1.50
N ALA A 9 0.72 -8.94 -2.79
CA ALA A 9 1.46 -7.87 -3.45
C ALA A 9 1.15 -6.49 -2.84
N PHE A 10 -0.13 -6.23 -2.53
CA PHE A 10 -0.53 -4.99 -1.86
C PHE A 10 0.04 -4.88 -0.44
N VAL A 11 -0.03 -5.95 0.38
CA VAL A 11 0.54 -5.91 1.74
C VAL A 11 2.04 -5.66 1.69
N TYR A 12 2.74 -6.27 0.73
CA TYR A 12 4.16 -6.02 0.52
C TYR A 12 4.45 -4.55 0.16
N SER A 13 3.67 -3.96 -0.76
CA SER A 13 3.85 -2.55 -1.15
C SER A 13 3.58 -1.60 0.01
N VAL A 14 2.54 -1.85 0.82
CA VAL A 14 2.23 -1.06 2.03
C VAL A 14 3.36 -1.13 3.06
N ASN A 15 3.98 -2.30 3.25
CA ASN A 15 5.11 -2.43 4.16
C ASN A 15 6.32 -1.64 3.68
N MET A 16 6.61 -1.63 2.38
CA MET A 16 7.67 -0.79 1.82
C MET A 16 7.38 0.69 1.99
N LEU A 17 6.14 1.14 1.73
CA LEU A 17 5.73 2.53 1.96
C LEU A 17 5.89 2.95 3.42
N ARG A 18 5.57 2.07 4.38
CA ARG A 18 5.79 2.32 5.81
C ARG A 18 7.27 2.47 6.16
N LEU A 19 8.16 1.70 5.53
CA LEU A 19 9.60 1.84 5.74
C LEU A 19 10.10 3.18 5.22
N LEU A 20 9.68 3.59 4.02
CA LEU A 20 10.03 4.90 3.45
C LEU A 20 9.56 6.06 4.33
N LEU A 21 8.33 5.97 4.85
CA LEU A 21 7.77 6.96 5.77
C LEU A 21 8.57 7.02 7.09
N LYS A 22 8.92 5.87 7.67
CA LYS A 22 9.76 5.80 8.89
C LYS A 22 11.16 6.40 8.67
N MET A 23 11.70 6.26 7.47
CA MET A 23 12.98 6.85 7.08
C MET A 23 12.86 8.33 6.69
N GLN A 24 11.66 8.92 6.78
CA GLN A 24 11.37 10.30 6.39
C GLN A 24 11.74 10.62 4.93
N LEU A 25 11.73 9.60 4.06
CA LEU A 25 11.98 9.75 2.62
C LEU A 25 10.73 10.17 1.85
N ILE A 26 9.56 9.97 2.47
CA ILE A 26 8.27 10.44 1.99
C ILE A 26 7.51 11.05 3.17
N THR A 27 6.57 11.94 2.85
CA THR A 27 5.65 12.55 3.80
C THR A 27 4.43 11.66 4.07
N GLN A 28 3.69 11.97 5.13
CA GLN A 28 2.41 11.32 5.43
C GLN A 28 1.39 11.50 4.29
N GLU A 29 1.36 12.69 3.68
CA GLU A 29 0.46 12.98 2.56
C GLU A 29 0.79 12.12 1.33
N GLU A 30 2.08 12.01 0.98
CA GLU A 30 2.53 11.15 -0.11
C GLU A 30 2.24 9.67 0.17
N TYR A 31 2.45 9.22 1.40
CA TYR A 31 2.08 7.87 1.84
C TYR A 31 0.59 7.59 1.58
N GLU A 32 -0.31 8.47 2.02
CA GLU A 32 -1.76 8.29 1.88
C GLU A 32 -2.20 8.29 0.41
N ARG A 33 -1.65 9.19 -0.41
CA ARG A 33 -1.95 9.24 -1.85
C ARG A 33 -1.50 7.95 -2.56
N ILE A 34 -0.29 7.45 -2.27
CA ILE A 34 0.21 6.22 -2.89
C ILE A 34 -0.55 4.99 -2.38
N LEU A 35 -0.95 4.98 -1.10
CA LEU A 35 -1.76 3.90 -0.51
C LEU A 35 -3.11 3.76 -1.24
N GLN A 36 -3.80 4.88 -1.49
CA GLN A 36 -5.07 4.90 -2.22
C GLN A 36 -4.91 4.39 -3.67
N ILE A 37 -3.88 4.86 -4.37
CA ILE A 37 -3.57 4.41 -5.75
C ILE A 37 -3.28 2.91 -5.76
N SER A 38 -2.49 2.43 -4.80
CA SER A 38 -2.15 1.00 -4.69
C SER A 38 -3.38 0.15 -4.40
N ALA A 39 -4.28 0.62 -3.53
CA ALA A 39 -5.49 -0.12 -3.16
C ALA A 39 -6.42 -0.29 -4.36
N ALA A 40 -6.57 0.78 -5.17
CA ALA A 40 -7.30 0.75 -6.42
C ALA A 40 -6.63 -0.19 -7.46
N HIS A 41 -5.31 -0.15 -7.60
CA HIS A 41 -4.57 -0.97 -8.56
C HIS A 41 -4.72 -2.47 -8.30
N TYR A 42 -4.61 -2.89 -7.03
CA TYR A 42 -4.69 -4.30 -6.66
C TYR A 42 -6.13 -4.80 -6.45
N GLY A 43 -7.12 -3.90 -6.51
CA GLY A 43 -8.54 -4.24 -6.30
C GLY A 43 -8.87 -4.58 -4.84
N THR A 44 -8.04 -4.11 -3.90
CA THR A 44 -8.21 -4.29 -2.46
C THR A 44 -8.96 -3.10 -1.87
N GLU A 45 -10.27 -3.05 -2.08
CA GLU A 45 -11.13 -1.95 -1.62
C GLU A 45 -11.32 -1.88 -0.09
N LYS A 46 -10.92 -2.92 0.64
CA LYS A 46 -11.09 -2.99 2.09
C LYS A 46 -9.89 -3.61 2.75
N ILE A 47 -8.98 -2.78 3.22
CA ILE A 47 -7.98 -3.21 4.19
C ILE A 47 -8.15 -2.31 5.40
N TYR A 48 -8.77 -2.88 6.43
CA TYR A 48 -8.65 -2.39 7.80
C TYR A 48 -7.18 -2.58 8.17
N VAL A 49 -6.38 -1.54 7.95
CA VAL A 49 -4.98 -1.46 8.38
C VAL A 49 -4.92 -0.86 9.76
#